data_AF-A0A382KNS3-F1
#
_entry.id   AF-A0A382KNS3-F1
#
_cell.length_a   1.000
_cell.length_b   1.000
_cell.length_c   1.000
_cell.angle_alpha   90.00
_cell.angle_beta   90.00
_cell.angle_gamma   90.00
#
_symmetry.space_group_name_H-M   'P 1'
#
loop_
_entity.id
_entity.type
_entity.pdbx_description
1 polymer ?
#
loop_
_entity_poly.entity_id
_entity_poly.type
_entity_poly.pdbx_seq_one_letter_code
_entity_poly.pdbx_strand_id
1 'polypeptide(L)'
;VSRDQPPRRLEVCGERPPRPSRRTVIDSTIPGPNIAVLVPCLDEAATIGEVVAEFRSALPGCTVYVYDNGSTDDTALRAAEAGAVVRSE
;
A
#
# COMPACT_ATOMS: atom_id res chain seq x y z
N VAL A 1 36.60 -24.48 -28.56
CA VAL A 1 36.14 -24.51 -27.15
C VAL A 1 35.33 -23.24 -26.94
N SER A 2 34.04 -23.31 -27.26
CA SER A 2 33.11 -22.15 -27.26
C SER A 2 32.42 -22.07 -25.90
N ARG A 3 32.53 -20.92 -25.22
CA ARG A 3 31.65 -20.50 -24.12
C ARG A 3 31.54 -18.98 -24.13
N ASP A 4 30.90 -18.47 -25.16
CA ASP A 4 30.19 -17.20 -25.10
C ASP A 4 28.77 -17.53 -24.64
N GLN A 5 28.45 -17.25 -23.37
CA GLN A 5 27.08 -17.41 -22.86
C GLN A 5 26.73 -16.25 -21.93
N PRO A 6 25.82 -15.34 -22.33
CA PRO A 6 25.33 -14.26 -21.48
C PRO A 6 24.44 -14.80 -20.34
N PRO A 7 24.22 -14.03 -19.25
CA PRO A 7 23.41 -14.47 -18.11
C PRO A 7 21.98 -14.74 -18.54
N ARG A 8 21.44 -15.89 -18.15
CA ARG A 8 20.07 -16.29 -18.46
C ARG A 8 19.10 -15.31 -17.81
N ARG A 9 18.33 -14.61 -18.63
CA ARG A 9 17.13 -13.87 -18.22
C ARG A 9 16.23 -14.86 -17.48
N LEU A 10 15.99 -14.63 -16.19
CA LEU A 10 14.91 -15.30 -15.46
C LEU A 10 13.60 -14.96 -16.17
N GLU A 11 13.00 -15.97 -16.79
CA GLU A 11 11.64 -15.92 -17.29
C GLU A 11 10.72 -15.70 -16.08
N VAL A 12 10.21 -14.48 -15.93
CA VAL A 12 9.12 -14.21 -14.99
C VAL A 12 7.87 -14.81 -15.59
N CYS A 13 7.38 -15.85 -14.91
CA CYS A 13 6.11 -16.52 -15.13
C CYS A 13 4.93 -15.53 -14.96
N GLY A 14 3.98 -15.57 -15.90
CA GLY A 14 2.68 -14.89 -15.83
C GLY A 14 2.53 -13.68 -16.74
N GLU A 15 1.69 -13.78 -17.76
CA GLU A 15 1.28 -12.65 -18.59
C GLU A 15 0.72 -11.53 -17.69
N ARG A 16 1.28 -10.32 -17.84
CA ARG A 16 0.77 -9.14 -17.16
C ARG A 16 -0.63 -8.84 -17.75
N PRO A 17 -1.71 -8.81 -16.94
CA PRO A 17 -3.03 -8.51 -17.46
C PRO A 17 -3.03 -7.13 -18.15
N PRO A 18 -3.82 -6.95 -19.22
CA PRO A 18 -3.87 -5.69 -19.95
C PRO A 18 -4.26 -4.56 -19.01
N ARG A 19 -3.40 -3.53 -18.92
CA ARG A 19 -3.74 -2.32 -18.17
C ARG A 19 -4.93 -1.67 -18.86
N PRO A 20 -6.05 -1.37 -18.18
CA PRO A 20 -7.13 -0.62 -18.80
C PRO A 20 -6.57 0.71 -19.31
N SER A 21 -6.82 0.98 -20.60
CA SER A 21 -6.34 2.19 -21.24
C SER A 21 -6.91 3.40 -20.51
N ARG A 22 -6.02 4.27 -20.03
CA ARG A 22 -6.35 5.45 -19.24
C ARG A 22 -7.07 6.49 -20.12
N ARG A 23 -8.37 6.30 -20.29
CA ARG A 23 -9.32 7.37 -20.63
C ARG A 23 -10.43 7.30 -19.59
N THR A 24 -10.30 8.11 -18.55
CA THR A 24 -11.34 8.28 -17.53
C THR A 24 -12.46 9.09 -18.17
N VAL A 25 -13.42 8.41 -18.81
CA VAL A 25 -14.78 8.93 -18.83
C VAL A 25 -15.26 8.79 -17.39
N ILE A 26 -15.37 9.90 -16.67
CA ILE A 26 -15.96 9.92 -15.33
C ILE A 26 -17.46 9.66 -15.48
N ASP A 27 -17.80 8.39 -15.62
CA ASP A 27 -19.19 7.95 -15.55
C ASP A 27 -19.69 8.21 -14.12
N SER A 28 -20.60 9.18 -14.00
CA SER A 28 -21.18 9.61 -12.74
C SER A 28 -22.04 8.53 -12.06
N THR A 29 -22.19 7.37 -12.70
CA THR A 29 -22.90 6.20 -12.17
C THR A 29 -21.97 5.17 -11.51
N ILE A 30 -20.65 5.31 -11.62
CA ILE A 30 -19.71 4.46 -10.89
C ILE A 30 -19.69 4.93 -9.43
N PRO A 31 -19.92 4.04 -8.44
CA PRO A 31 -19.70 4.35 -7.04
C PRO A 31 -18.33 5.02 -6.85
N GLY A 32 -18.23 5.98 -5.93
CA GLY A 32 -17.01 6.75 -5.71
C GLY A 32 -15.74 5.87 -5.64
N PRO A 33 -14.56 6.40 -5.99
CA PRO A 33 -13.34 5.61 -6.11
C PRO A 33 -13.05 4.84 -4.81
N ASN A 34 -12.61 3.59 -4.92
CA ASN A 34 -12.10 2.85 -3.78
C ASN A 34 -10.66 3.32 -3.49
N ILE A 35 -10.43 3.88 -2.31
CA ILE A 35 -9.18 4.56 -1.94
C ILE A 35 -8.42 3.72 -0.91
N ALA A 36 -7.15 3.43 -1.21
CA ALA A 36 -6.19 2.90 -0.26
C ALA A 36 -5.16 3.97 0.10
N VAL A 37 -4.90 4.15 1.40
CA VAL A 37 -3.85 5.03 1.92
C VAL A 37 -2.71 4.15 2.43
N LEU A 38 -1.49 4.42 2.00
CA LEU A 38 -0.30 3.69 2.46
C LEU A 38 0.55 4.64 3.30
N VAL A 39 0.87 4.24 4.52
CA VAL A 39 1.66 5.03 5.47
C VAL A 39 2.87 4.20 5.91
N PRO A 40 4.08 4.52 5.44
CA PRO A 40 5.30 3.93 5.99
C PRO A 40 5.60 4.56 7.36
N CYS A 41 5.98 3.75 8.35
CA CYS A 41 6.28 4.21 9.71
C CYS A 41 7.57 3.58 10.25
N LEU A 42 8.30 4.35 11.05
CA LEU A 42 9.43 3.90 11.88
C LEU A 42 9.46 4.71 13.19
N ASP A 43 9.14 4.06 14.32
CA ASP A 43 9.11 4.66 15.66
C ASP A 43 8.19 5.91 15.76
N GLU A 44 6.96 5.79 15.24
CA GLU A 44 5.94 6.84 15.16
C GLU A 44 4.76 6.61 16.13
N ALA A 45 4.96 5.89 17.24
CA ALA A 45 3.87 5.54 18.16
C ALA A 45 3.08 6.76 18.64
N ALA A 46 3.74 7.92 18.84
CA ALA A 46 3.10 9.12 19.34
C ALA A 46 2.04 9.70 18.38
N THR A 47 2.16 9.50 17.07
CA THR A 47 1.39 10.22 16.05
C THR A 47 0.54 9.31 15.17
N ILE A 48 0.93 8.04 14.99
CA ILE A 48 0.31 7.17 13.99
C ILE A 48 -1.19 6.97 14.20
N GLY A 49 -1.66 6.94 15.45
CA GLY A 49 -3.09 6.81 15.74
C GLY A 49 -3.93 7.99 15.23
N GLU A 50 -3.42 9.21 15.39
CA GLU A 50 -4.08 10.43 14.91
C GLU A 50 -4.09 10.48 13.38
N VAL A 51 -2.96 10.16 12.74
CA VAL A 51 -2.83 10.09 11.28
C VAL A 51 -3.87 9.14 10.67
N VAL A 52 -4.01 7.93 11.24
CA VAL A 52 -5.01 6.94 10.78
C VAL A 52 -6.43 7.47 10.97
N ALA A 53 -6.74 8.08 12.12
CA ALA A 53 -8.06 8.63 12.41
C ALA A 53 -8.44 9.77 11.45
N GLU A 54 -7.50 10.68 11.17
CA GLU A 54 -7.71 11.80 10.26
C GLU A 54 -7.94 11.33 8.83
N PHE A 55 -7.17 10.35 8.33
CA PHE A 55 -7.39 9.81 6.98
C PHE A 55 -8.77 9.15 6.84
N ARG A 56 -9.22 8.42 7.87
CA ARG A 56 -10.55 7.79 7.85
C ARG A 56 -11.68 8.84 7.91
N SER A 57 -11.46 9.95 8.59
CA SER A 57 -12.39 11.08 8.65
C SER A 57 -12.44 11.85 7.32
N ALA A 58 -11.28 12.18 6.76
CA ALA A 58 -11.15 12.93 5.52
C ALA A 58 -11.56 12.13 4.28
N LEU A 59 -11.36 10.81 4.30
CA LEU A 59 -11.67 9.88 3.22
C LEU A 59 -12.57 8.74 3.74
N PRO A 60 -13.88 9.00 3.93
CA PRO A 60 -14.81 7.97 4.38
C PRO A 60 -14.79 6.77 3.45
N GLY A 61 -14.61 5.58 4.01
CA GLY A 61 -14.55 4.32 3.25
C GLY A 61 -13.16 3.97 2.71
N CYS A 62 -12.13 4.76 2.98
CA CYS A 62 -10.76 4.37 2.63
C CYS A 62 -10.24 3.24 3.54
N THR A 63 -9.30 2.45 3.01
CA THR A 63 -8.51 1.50 3.82
C THR A 63 -7.12 2.08 4.06
N VAL A 64 -6.74 2.25 5.31
CA VAL A 64 -5.40 2.71 5.69
C VAL A 64 -4.52 1.50 5.95
N TYR A 65 -3.42 1.41 5.23
CA TYR A 65 -2.37 0.41 5.39
C TYR A 65 -1.16 1.08 6.04
N VAL A 66 -0.72 0.55 7.17
CA VAL A 66 0.51 0.99 7.84
C VAL A 66 1.58 -0.05 7.58
N TYR A 67 2.71 0.38 7.04
CA TYR A 67 3.89 -0.44 6.81
C TYR A 67 4.93 -0.08 7.87
N ASP A 68 5.01 -0.92 8.89
CA ASP A 68 5.97 -0.83 9.97
C ASP A 68 7.33 -1.35 9.51
N ASN A 69 8.30 -0.45 9.39
CA ASN A 69 9.63 -0.71 8.82
C ASN A 69 10.66 -0.99 9.92
N GLY A 70 10.31 -1.89 10.85
CA GLY A 70 11.16 -2.30 11.96
C GLY A 70 11.13 -1.36 13.16
N SER A 71 9.96 -0.81 13.51
CA SER A 71 9.82 -0.02 14.73
C SER A 71 10.14 -0.86 15.97
N THR A 72 10.73 -0.21 16.95
CA THR A 72 11.08 -0.76 18.26
C THR A 72 10.15 -0.28 19.37
N ASP A 73 9.24 0.64 19.05
CA ASP A 73 8.21 1.17 19.92
C ASP A 73 6.81 0.56 19.63
N ASP A 74 5.77 1.15 20.21
CA ASP A 74 4.38 0.69 20.07
C ASP A 74 3.70 1.13 18.75
N THR A 75 4.45 1.51 17.70
CA THR A 75 3.88 2.02 16.43
C THR A 75 2.86 1.07 15.82
N ALA A 76 3.23 -0.21 15.66
CA ALA A 76 2.35 -1.22 15.07
C ALA A 76 1.07 -1.42 15.89
N LEU A 77 1.20 -1.43 17.22
CA LEU A 77 0.06 -1.59 18.14
C LEU A 77 -0.91 -0.42 17.99
N ARG A 78 -0.41 0.81 18.09
CA ARG A 78 -1.24 2.02 18.03
C ARG A 78 -1.90 2.22 16.66
N ALA A 79 -1.20 1.86 15.59
CA ALA A 79 -1.76 1.85 14.24
C ALA A 79 -2.94 0.87 14.11
N ALA A 80 -2.79 -0.36 14.64
CA ALA A 80 -3.83 -1.37 14.63
C ALA A 80 -5.05 -0.96 15.48
N GLU A 81 -4.81 -0.40 16.68
CA GLU A 81 -5.87 0.12 17.57
C GLU A 81 -6.68 1.25 16.90
N ALA A 82 -6.03 2.09 16.10
CA ALA A 82 -6.70 3.14 15.32
C ALA A 82 -7.47 2.62 14.09
N GLY A 83 -7.38 1.30 13.80
CA GLY A 83 -8.12 0.66 12.72
C GLY A 83 -7.41 0.66 11.37
N ALA A 84 -6.07 0.74 11.37
CA ALA A 84 -5.27 0.48 10.18
C ALA A 84 -4.99 -1.02 9.98
N VAL A 85 -4.73 -1.41 8.73
CA VAL A 85 -4.18 -2.71 8.39
C VAL A 85 -2.66 -2.62 8.45
N VAL A 86 -2.06 -3.23 9.48
CA VAL A 86 -0.61 -3.17 9.69
C VAL A 86 0.10 -4.31 8.94
N ARG A 87 1.23 -3.98 8.32
CA ARG A 87 2.20 -4.92 7.72
C ARG A 87 3.57 -4.60 8.29
N SER A 88 4.32 -5.63 8.63
CA SER A 88 5.71 -5.51 9.05
C SER A 88 6.59 -5.93 7.88
N GLU A 89 7.59 -5.12 7.56
CA GLU A 89 8.56 -5.34 6.47
C GLU A 89 9.99 -5.50 7.02
#